data_AF-A1ZM06-F1
#
_entry.id   AF-A1ZM06-F1
#
_cell.length_a   1.000
_cell.length_b   1.000
_cell.length_c   1.000
_cell.angle_alpha   90.00
_cell.angle_beta   90.00
_cell.angle_gamma   90.00
#
_symmetry.space_group_name_H-M   'P 1'
#
loop_
_entity.id
_entity.type
_entity.pdbx_description
1 polymer ?
#
loop_
_entity_poly.entity_id
_entity_poly.type
_entity_poly.pdbx_seq_one_letter_code
_entity_poly.pdbx_strand_id
1 'polypeptide(L)'
;MTTNYDQEIKQLKKHLRENYDLLYRWQLKLILAHTPQELKQYRQHIRQIKREVANNEEQLALILSEKNNRLMAVSITERTAPNSISNLRFLGIIGILSMILLFLYNKPNLFLFDRGSSQTTETGLQNIKSKYDWVSPYRDGLAKVRKGHLFGFIDKHGKVVIPIKYEDAWDFRNNLTRVQLEGRYGFIDTSGKIIIPIKYDKVFDFNDHGLAQAKIGTAWFYINKLGKCVKNCPRKKAKPKQENLAGVADSSK
;
A
#
# COMPACT_ATOMS: atom_id res chain seq x y z
N MET A 1 19.01 39.99 -11.58
CA MET A 1 17.69 39.55 -11.07
C MET A 1 17.61 38.05 -10.73
N THR A 2 18.60 37.22 -11.10
CA THR A 2 18.65 35.77 -10.76
C THR A 2 18.93 35.50 -9.27
N THR A 3 19.54 36.46 -8.57
CA THR A 3 19.91 36.38 -7.15
C THR A 3 18.73 36.24 -6.19
N ASN A 4 17.54 36.74 -6.55
CA ASN A 4 16.36 36.69 -5.70
C ASN A 4 15.79 35.26 -5.58
N TYR A 5 15.62 34.58 -6.73
CA TYR A 5 15.12 33.20 -6.75
C TYR A 5 16.05 32.22 -6.03
N ASP A 6 17.36 32.41 -6.15
CA ASP A 6 18.32 31.52 -5.48
C ASP A 6 18.28 31.64 -3.95
N GLN A 7 18.02 32.84 -3.44
CA GLN A 7 17.83 33.07 -2.01
C GLN A 7 16.51 32.44 -1.52
N GLU A 8 15.43 32.63 -2.27
CA GLU A 8 14.11 32.09 -1.95
C GLU A 8 14.08 30.55 -1.98
N ILE A 9 14.68 29.93 -3.02
CA ILE A 9 14.85 28.47 -3.11
C ILE A 9 15.67 27.95 -1.94
N LYS A 10 16.76 28.63 -1.56
CA LYS A 10 17.60 28.23 -0.42
C LYS A 10 16.84 28.28 0.89
N GLN A 11 16.02 29.32 1.09
CA GLN A 11 15.18 29.48 2.27
C GLN A 11 14.08 28.41 2.33
N LEU A 12 13.37 28.16 1.24
CA LEU A 12 12.34 27.12 1.16
C LEU A 12 12.92 25.72 1.42
N LYS A 13 14.08 25.40 0.83
CA LYS A 13 14.76 24.11 1.10
C LYS A 13 15.17 23.95 2.55
N LYS A 14 15.62 25.03 3.20
CA LYS A 14 15.95 25.03 4.62
C LYS A 14 14.69 24.75 5.45
N HIS A 15 13.62 25.47 5.18
CA HIS A 15 12.36 25.33 5.91
C HIS A 15 11.72 23.95 5.71
N LEU A 16 11.77 23.40 4.50
CA LEU A 16 11.33 22.03 4.23
C LEU A 16 12.12 21.01 5.05
N ARG A 17 13.45 21.15 5.15
CA ARG A 17 14.29 20.28 5.98
C ARG A 17 13.86 20.31 7.45
N GLU A 18 13.66 21.50 7.99
CA GLU A 18 13.19 21.71 9.37
C GLU A 18 11.82 21.07 9.59
N ASN A 19 10.89 21.23 8.63
CA ASN A 19 9.55 20.65 8.71
C ASN A 19 9.58 19.11 8.64
N TYR A 20 10.45 18.54 7.81
CA TYR A 20 10.64 17.08 7.76
C TYR A 20 11.24 16.53 9.07
N ASP A 21 12.20 17.23 9.68
CA ASP A 21 12.75 16.87 10.99
C ASP A 21 11.69 16.94 12.10
N LEU A 22 10.85 17.98 12.09
CA LEU A 22 9.72 18.11 13.02
C LEU A 22 8.69 17.00 12.83
N LEU A 23 8.36 16.68 11.57
CA LEU A 23 7.44 15.60 11.24
C LEU A 23 7.92 14.26 11.83
N TYR A 24 9.21 13.97 11.68
CA TYR A 24 9.83 12.77 12.26
C TYR A 24 9.74 12.76 13.79
N ARG A 25 10.09 13.86 14.46
CA ARG A 25 10.00 13.98 15.93
C ARG A 25 8.57 13.78 16.44
N TRP A 26 7.58 14.35 15.76
CA TRP A 26 6.18 14.19 16.15
C TRP A 26 5.65 12.79 15.87
N GLN A 27 6.11 12.13 14.81
CA GLN A 27 5.78 10.72 14.55
C GLN A 27 6.33 9.79 15.64
N LEU A 28 7.55 10.04 16.12
CA LEU A 28 8.09 9.31 17.28
C LEU A 28 7.24 9.53 18.53
N LYS A 29 6.86 10.77 18.83
CA LYS A 29 5.94 11.08 19.94
C LYS A 29 4.59 10.37 19.78
N LEU A 30 4.06 10.25 18.56
CA LEU A 30 2.83 9.54 18.27
C LEU A 30 2.93 8.04 18.58
N ILE A 31 4.07 7.42 18.28
CA ILE A 31 4.33 6.00 18.57
C ILE A 31 4.46 5.78 20.08
N LEU A 32 5.09 6.71 20.78
CA LEU A 32 5.33 6.67 22.23
C LEU A 32 4.16 7.24 23.07
N ALA A 33 3.03 7.57 22.46
CA ALA A 33 1.89 8.15 23.17
C ALA A 33 1.16 7.08 23.99
N HIS A 34 0.88 7.39 25.27
CA HIS A 34 0.20 6.45 26.18
C HIS A 34 -1.24 6.89 26.48
N THR A 35 -1.60 8.13 26.14
CA THR A 35 -2.95 8.66 26.39
C THR A 35 -3.70 9.03 25.09
N PRO A 36 -5.04 8.89 25.07
CA PRO A 36 -5.86 9.35 23.94
C PRO A 36 -5.76 10.86 23.66
N GLN A 37 -5.48 11.67 24.70
CA GLN A 37 -5.32 13.12 24.57
C GLN A 37 -4.02 13.47 23.83
N GLU A 38 -2.90 12.83 24.18
CA GLU A 38 -1.63 12.96 23.47
C GLU A 38 -1.77 12.53 22.01
N LEU A 39 -2.40 11.39 21.74
CA LEU A 39 -2.64 10.92 20.37
C LEU A 39 -3.41 11.95 19.53
N LYS A 40 -4.43 12.59 20.10
CA LYS A 40 -5.21 13.63 19.42
C LYS A 40 -4.35 14.86 19.14
N GLN A 41 -3.61 15.33 20.14
CA GLN A 41 -2.74 16.50 20.02
C GLN A 41 -1.63 16.28 18.97
N TYR A 42 -0.94 15.14 19.04
CA TYR A 42 0.17 14.84 18.13
C TYR A 42 -0.30 14.67 16.69
N ARG A 43 -1.47 14.07 16.48
CA ARG A 43 -2.10 14.01 15.15
C ARG A 43 -2.43 15.39 14.59
N GLN A 44 -2.86 16.34 15.44
CA GLN A 44 -3.11 17.71 14.99
C GLN A 44 -1.83 18.40 14.56
N HIS A 45 -0.74 18.31 15.36
CA HIS A 45 0.56 18.87 14.98
C HIS A 45 1.11 18.27 13.68
N ILE A 46 1.04 16.94 13.53
CA ILE A 46 1.47 16.26 12.30
C ILE A 46 0.67 16.74 11.09
N ARG A 47 -0.65 16.92 11.23
CA ARG A 47 -1.51 17.42 10.14
C ARG A 47 -1.13 18.85 9.74
N GLN A 48 -0.83 19.71 10.70
CA GLN A 48 -0.42 21.09 10.42
C GLN A 48 0.90 21.11 9.64
N ILE A 49 1.93 20.40 10.14
CA ILE A 49 3.25 20.35 9.50
C ILE A 49 3.12 19.78 8.08
N LYS A 50 2.30 18.75 7.85
CA LYS A 50 2.09 18.20 6.51
C LYS A 50 1.50 19.21 5.53
N ARG A 51 0.60 20.08 5.98
CA ARG A 51 0.04 21.16 5.14
C ARG A 51 1.11 22.18 4.79
N GLU A 52 1.91 22.57 5.77
CA GLU A 52 3.02 23.51 5.57
C GLU A 52 4.06 22.94 4.59
N VAL A 53 4.41 21.65 4.70
CA VAL A 53 5.30 20.99 3.74
C VAL A 53 4.71 21.02 2.34
N ALA A 54 3.45 20.62 2.16
CA ALA A 54 2.81 20.60 0.84
C ALA A 54 2.81 21.99 0.18
N ASN A 55 2.47 23.04 0.94
CA ASN A 55 2.48 24.42 0.44
C ASN A 55 3.89 24.87 0.03
N ASN A 56 4.91 24.57 0.84
CA ASN A 56 6.30 24.93 0.55
C ASN A 56 6.86 24.18 -0.65
N GLU A 57 6.49 22.91 -0.84
CA GLU A 57 6.87 22.11 -2.02
C GLU A 57 6.22 22.66 -3.29
N GLU A 58 4.94 23.04 -3.21
CA GLU A 58 4.24 23.69 -4.32
C GLU A 58 4.88 25.03 -4.70
N GLN A 59 5.18 25.89 -3.70
CA GLN A 59 5.89 27.15 -3.93
C GLN A 59 7.28 26.92 -4.56
N LEU A 60 8.04 25.95 -4.05
CA LEU A 60 9.35 25.62 -4.61
C LEU A 60 9.24 25.13 -6.06
N ALA A 61 8.24 24.32 -6.39
CA ALA A 61 8.01 23.84 -7.75
C ALA A 61 7.66 24.98 -8.71
N LEU A 62 6.79 25.92 -8.27
CA LEU A 62 6.42 27.10 -9.04
C LEU A 62 7.65 27.98 -9.33
N ILE A 63 8.44 28.30 -8.32
CA ILE A 63 9.65 29.12 -8.46
C ILE A 63 10.66 28.46 -9.40
N LEU A 64 10.88 27.15 -9.29
CA LEU A 64 11.78 26.41 -10.19
C LEU A 64 11.27 26.43 -11.63
N SER A 65 9.95 26.32 -11.85
CA SER A 65 9.35 26.40 -13.18
C SER A 65 9.51 27.80 -13.79
N GLU A 66 9.30 28.86 -13.01
CA GLU A 66 9.45 30.25 -13.48
C GLU A 66 10.92 30.56 -13.78
N LYS A 67 11.85 30.12 -12.91
CA LYS A 67 13.29 30.26 -13.13
C LYS A 67 13.72 29.59 -14.43
N ASN A 68 13.24 28.37 -14.69
CA ASN A 68 13.55 27.65 -15.92
C ASN A 68 12.96 28.35 -17.17
N ASN A 69 11.71 28.81 -17.09
CA ASN A 69 11.09 29.55 -18.19
C ASN A 69 11.82 30.86 -18.50
N ARG A 70 12.32 31.58 -17.47
CA ARG A 70 13.16 32.77 -17.65
C ARG A 70 14.54 32.44 -18.21
N LEU A 71 15.18 31.36 -17.76
CA LEU A 71 16.46 30.90 -18.32
C LEU A 71 16.32 30.53 -19.81
N MET A 72 15.17 29.97 -20.21
CA MET A 72 14.84 29.69 -21.62
C MET A 72 14.48 30.97 -22.40
N ALA A 73 13.83 31.95 -21.78
CA ALA A 73 13.55 33.24 -22.41
C ALA A 73 14.84 34.06 -22.64
N VAL A 74 15.79 34.01 -21.70
CA VAL A 74 17.10 34.67 -21.81
C VAL A 74 17.99 33.98 -22.85
N SER A 75 17.91 32.65 -22.99
CA SER A 75 18.67 31.91 -24.02
C SER A 75 18.14 32.07 -25.45
N ILE A 76 16.91 32.56 -25.63
CA ILE A 76 16.36 32.91 -26.94
C ILE A 76 16.88 34.28 -27.41
N THR A 77 17.26 35.18 -26.49
CA THR A 77 17.85 36.50 -26.82
C THR A 77 19.36 36.48 -27.04
N GLU A 78 20.07 35.42 -26.69
CA GLU A 78 21.53 35.31 -26.85
C GLU A 78 21.89 34.07 -27.68
N ARG A 79 21.70 34.16 -29.00
CA ARG A 79 22.21 33.16 -29.95
C ARG A 79 23.65 33.51 -30.36
N THR A 80 24.63 33.10 -29.57
CA THR A 80 25.97 32.71 -30.05
C THR A 80 26.53 31.57 -29.17
N ALA A 81 26.88 30.46 -29.83
CA ALA A 81 27.22 29.10 -29.36
C ALA A 81 28.44 28.96 -28.40
N PRO A 82 28.94 27.73 -28.08
CA PRO A 82 28.34 26.60 -27.34
C PRO A 82 29.25 26.12 -26.16
N ASN A 83 28.84 25.06 -25.42
CA ASN A 83 29.66 24.05 -24.70
C ASN A 83 29.34 23.84 -23.21
N SER A 84 28.89 22.62 -22.88
CA SER A 84 29.57 21.66 -21.96
C SER A 84 28.56 20.70 -21.30
N ILE A 85 28.63 19.44 -21.72
CA ILE A 85 27.87 18.32 -21.16
C ILE A 85 28.76 17.69 -20.09
N SER A 86 28.52 18.00 -18.81
CA SER A 86 29.23 17.30 -17.71
C SER A 86 28.49 17.21 -16.38
N ASN A 87 27.24 17.67 -16.27
CA ASN A 87 26.46 17.60 -15.02
C ASN A 87 25.25 16.64 -15.04
N LEU A 88 25.01 15.93 -16.16
CA LEU A 88 23.81 15.11 -16.34
C LEU A 88 23.85 13.72 -15.67
N ARG A 89 25.01 13.25 -15.19
CA ARG A 89 25.14 11.89 -14.65
C ARG A 89 24.95 11.76 -13.12
N PHE A 90 25.16 12.83 -12.35
CA PHE A 90 24.99 12.80 -10.90
C PHE A 90 23.54 13.03 -10.42
N LEU A 91 22.73 13.74 -11.22
CA LEU A 91 21.31 13.98 -10.92
C LEU A 91 20.42 12.74 -11.12
N GLY A 92 20.82 11.82 -12.01
CA GLY A 92 20.07 10.58 -12.25
C GLY A 92 20.08 9.63 -11.05
N ILE A 93 21.23 9.48 -10.38
CA ILE A 93 21.38 8.48 -9.30
C ILE A 93 20.70 8.93 -8.01
N ILE A 94 20.78 10.23 -7.67
CA ILE A 94 20.08 10.79 -6.50
C ILE A 94 18.57 10.82 -6.73
N GLY A 95 18.12 11.10 -7.96
CA GLY A 95 16.71 11.03 -8.34
C GLY A 95 16.14 9.62 -8.23
N ILE A 96 16.90 8.60 -8.66
CA ILE A 96 16.50 7.19 -8.56
C ILE A 96 16.51 6.72 -7.10
N LEU A 97 17.51 7.09 -6.30
CA LEU A 97 17.52 6.78 -4.86
C LEU A 97 16.38 7.49 -4.10
N SER A 98 16.06 8.73 -4.46
CA SER A 98 14.91 9.47 -3.93
C SER A 98 13.59 8.81 -4.32
N MET A 99 13.44 8.37 -5.58
CA MET A 99 12.29 7.61 -6.04
C MET A 99 12.14 6.27 -5.31
N ILE A 100 13.24 5.55 -5.09
CA ILE A 100 13.26 4.28 -4.36
C ILE A 100 12.94 4.51 -2.88
N LEU A 101 13.45 5.58 -2.24
CA LEU A 101 13.08 5.94 -0.86
C LEU A 101 11.60 6.32 -0.76
N LEU A 102 11.06 7.08 -1.73
CA LEU A 102 9.64 7.39 -1.85
C LEU A 102 8.81 6.12 -2.05
N PHE A 103 9.28 5.15 -2.83
CA PHE A 103 8.60 3.86 -3.04
C PHE A 103 8.63 2.96 -1.80
N LEU A 104 9.70 3.03 -1.00
CA LEU A 104 9.83 2.30 0.27
C LEU A 104 9.02 2.95 1.40
N TYR A 105 8.91 4.28 1.42
CA TYR A 105 8.05 5.03 2.37
C TYR A 105 6.56 5.04 1.97
N ASN A 106 6.23 4.79 0.70
CA ASN A 106 4.86 4.72 0.20
C ASN A 106 4.29 3.29 0.24
N LYS A 107 4.56 2.54 1.32
CA LYS A 107 3.68 1.45 1.75
C LYS A 107 2.58 2.04 2.63
N PRO A 108 1.33 2.19 2.14
CA PRO A 108 0.24 2.48 3.04
C PRO A 108 -0.08 1.16 3.73
N ASN A 109 0.30 1.02 5.00
CA ASN A 109 -0.40 0.18 5.96
C ASN A 109 0.12 0.47 7.37
N LEU A 110 -0.39 1.54 7.96
CA LEU A 110 -0.77 1.51 9.37
C LEU A 110 -2.00 2.39 9.56
N PHE A 111 -3.15 1.73 9.52
CA PHE A 111 -4.47 2.25 9.83
C PHE A 111 -4.46 3.10 11.11
N LEU A 112 -5.12 4.26 11.08
CA LEU A 112 -5.83 4.82 12.24
C LEU A 112 -6.89 5.83 11.73
N PHE A 113 -8.12 5.32 11.61
CA PHE A 113 -9.43 5.99 11.60
C PHE A 113 -9.51 7.42 11.01
N ASP A 114 -10.16 7.54 9.85
CA ASP A 114 -10.81 8.78 9.46
C ASP A 114 -12.34 8.62 9.55
N ARG A 115 -12.93 9.30 10.52
CA ARG A 115 -14.38 9.57 10.56
C ARG A 115 -14.65 10.68 9.56
N GLY A 116 -15.64 10.47 8.70
CA GLY A 116 -16.33 11.56 8.01
C GLY A 116 -16.06 11.63 6.51
N SER A 117 -17.05 11.17 5.75
CA SER A 117 -17.55 11.83 4.53
C SER A 117 -16.61 12.85 3.90
N SER A 118 -15.71 12.39 3.02
CA SER A 118 -15.20 13.28 1.96
C SER A 118 -15.96 12.93 0.70
N GLN A 119 -16.81 13.87 0.29
CA GLN A 119 -17.55 13.91 -0.95
C GLN A 119 -16.59 13.54 -2.10
N THR A 120 -16.77 12.35 -2.64
CA THR A 120 -16.38 12.10 -4.02
C THR A 120 -17.32 12.97 -4.84
N THR A 121 -16.77 13.90 -5.61
CA THR A 121 -17.56 14.73 -6.52
C THR A 121 -18.44 13.81 -7.38
N GLU A 122 -19.68 14.23 -7.60
CA GLU A 122 -20.72 13.43 -8.29
C GLU A 122 -20.24 12.92 -9.66
N THR A 123 -19.39 13.70 -10.34
CA THR A 123 -18.70 13.36 -11.59
C THR A 123 -17.66 12.23 -11.47
N GLY A 124 -16.95 12.14 -10.35
CA GLY A 124 -16.01 11.05 -10.05
C GLY A 124 -16.72 9.72 -9.77
N LEU A 125 -17.87 9.77 -9.07
CA LEU A 125 -18.72 8.60 -8.86
C LEU A 125 -19.36 8.11 -10.16
N GLN A 126 -19.79 9.02 -11.04
CA GLN A 126 -20.36 8.69 -12.35
C GLN A 126 -19.36 7.94 -13.24
N ASN A 127 -18.11 8.41 -13.30
CA ASN A 127 -17.03 7.78 -14.09
C ASN A 127 -16.56 6.44 -13.51
N ILE A 128 -16.67 6.23 -12.20
CA ILE A 128 -16.36 4.94 -11.58
C ILE A 128 -17.46 3.93 -11.91
N LYS A 129 -18.74 4.32 -11.82
CA LYS A 129 -19.87 3.44 -12.13
C LYS A 129 -19.93 3.03 -13.60
N SER A 130 -19.48 3.84 -14.54
CA SER A 130 -19.46 3.46 -15.96
C SER A 130 -18.40 2.41 -16.30
N LYS A 131 -17.39 2.21 -15.44
CA LYS A 131 -16.27 1.29 -15.66
C LYS A 131 -16.51 -0.14 -15.15
N TYR A 132 -17.49 -0.31 -14.26
CA TYR A 132 -17.75 -1.56 -13.54
C TYR A 132 -19.24 -1.90 -13.58
N ASP A 133 -19.57 -3.18 -13.67
CA ASP A 133 -20.97 -3.61 -13.73
C ASP A 133 -21.67 -3.43 -12.39
N TRP A 134 -20.91 -3.43 -11.30
CA TRP A 134 -21.42 -3.21 -9.96
C TRP A 134 -20.32 -2.68 -9.03
N VAL A 135 -20.72 -1.80 -8.12
CA VAL A 135 -19.85 -1.19 -7.11
C VAL A 135 -20.61 -1.20 -5.78
N SER A 136 -20.01 -1.78 -4.74
CA SER A 136 -20.56 -1.74 -3.38
C SER A 136 -20.41 -0.35 -2.76
N PRO A 137 -21.17 -0.03 -1.70
CA PRO A 137 -20.82 1.09 -0.84
C PRO A 137 -19.38 0.98 -0.34
N TYR A 138 -18.72 2.13 -0.17
CA TYR A 138 -17.40 2.17 0.45
C TYR A 138 -17.50 1.75 1.92
N ARG A 139 -16.64 0.83 2.34
CA ARG A 139 -16.41 0.46 3.74
C ARG A 139 -14.92 0.46 4.01
N ASP A 140 -14.51 1.13 5.09
CA ASP A 140 -13.10 1.28 5.47
C ASP A 140 -12.19 1.82 4.34
N GLY A 141 -12.75 2.68 3.48
CA GLY A 141 -12.03 3.32 2.37
C GLY A 141 -11.96 2.50 1.07
N LEU A 142 -12.51 1.28 1.05
CA LEU A 142 -12.55 0.41 -0.12
C LEU A 142 -13.98 0.13 -0.56
N ALA A 143 -14.20 0.04 -1.87
CA ALA A 143 -15.43 -0.49 -2.46
C ALA A 143 -15.13 -1.77 -3.23
N LYS A 144 -15.96 -2.79 -3.04
CA LYS A 144 -15.92 -4.01 -3.86
C LYS A 144 -16.51 -3.69 -5.22
N VAL A 145 -15.81 -4.08 -6.28
CA VAL A 145 -16.26 -3.88 -7.66
C VAL A 145 -16.38 -5.21 -8.36
N ARG A 146 -17.35 -5.28 -9.28
CA ARG A 146 -17.51 -6.40 -10.21
C ARG A 146 -17.29 -5.94 -11.64
N LYS A 147 -16.50 -6.71 -12.39
CA LYS A 147 -16.35 -6.57 -13.84
C LYS A 147 -16.44 -7.96 -14.48
N GLY A 148 -17.46 -8.18 -15.29
CA GLY A 148 -17.89 -9.51 -15.71
C GLY A 148 -18.24 -10.39 -14.51
N HIS A 149 -17.61 -11.55 -14.45
CA HIS A 149 -17.74 -12.53 -13.36
C HIS A 149 -16.67 -12.38 -12.27
N LEU A 150 -15.81 -11.35 -12.37
CA LEU A 150 -14.66 -11.18 -11.49
C LEU A 150 -14.85 -10.00 -10.54
N PHE A 151 -14.27 -10.14 -9.35
CA PHE A 151 -14.32 -9.19 -8.26
C PHE A 151 -12.93 -8.67 -7.90
N GLY A 152 -12.90 -7.41 -7.46
CA GLY A 152 -11.74 -6.73 -6.91
C GLY A 152 -12.17 -5.58 -6.01
N PHE A 153 -11.23 -4.72 -5.62
CA PHE A 153 -11.53 -3.58 -4.75
C PHE A 153 -10.84 -2.31 -5.24
N ILE A 154 -11.57 -1.21 -5.16
CA ILE A 154 -11.11 0.13 -5.50
C ILE A 154 -11.07 1.03 -4.27
N ASP A 155 -10.20 2.04 -4.29
CA ASP A 155 -10.24 3.14 -3.33
C ASP A 155 -11.30 4.19 -3.70
N LYS A 156 -11.48 5.19 -2.83
CA LYS A 156 -12.40 6.33 -3.04
C LYS A 156 -12.11 7.15 -4.31
N HIS A 157 -10.94 7.01 -4.90
CA HIS A 157 -10.55 7.70 -6.13
C HIS A 157 -10.76 6.82 -7.37
N GLY A 158 -11.33 5.62 -7.22
CA GLY A 158 -11.55 4.69 -8.31
C GLY A 158 -10.32 3.89 -8.74
N LYS A 159 -9.20 4.02 -8.01
CA LYS A 159 -7.98 3.27 -8.27
C LYS A 159 -8.15 1.85 -7.77
N VAL A 160 -7.80 0.87 -8.60
CA VAL A 160 -7.81 -0.55 -8.22
C VAL A 160 -6.71 -0.79 -7.18
N VAL A 161 -7.12 -1.12 -5.95
CA VAL A 161 -6.23 -1.50 -4.85
C VAL A 161 -6.01 -3.00 -4.87
N ILE A 162 -7.09 -3.76 -5.06
CA ILE A 162 -7.05 -5.21 -5.14
C ILE A 162 -7.48 -5.61 -6.56
N PRO A 163 -6.62 -6.32 -7.32
CA PRO A 163 -6.89 -6.69 -8.70
C PRO A 163 -8.24 -7.41 -8.88
N ILE A 164 -8.91 -7.10 -9.99
CA ILE A 164 -10.19 -7.71 -10.37
C ILE A 164 -9.90 -9.06 -11.01
N LYS A 165 -9.67 -10.07 -10.17
CA LYS A 165 -9.26 -11.42 -10.60
C LYS A 165 -9.92 -12.54 -9.81
N TYR A 166 -10.71 -12.22 -8.80
CA TYR A 166 -11.31 -13.20 -7.92
C TYR A 166 -12.69 -13.59 -8.45
N GLU A 167 -12.99 -14.89 -8.48
CA GLU A 167 -14.31 -15.41 -8.88
C GLU A 167 -15.39 -15.01 -7.88
N ASP A 168 -15.01 -14.84 -6.62
CA ASP A 168 -15.88 -14.33 -5.56
C ASP A 168 -15.06 -13.58 -4.50
N ALA A 169 -15.66 -12.57 -3.88
CA ALA A 169 -15.05 -11.78 -2.82
C ALA A 169 -16.10 -11.29 -1.82
N TRP A 170 -15.85 -11.56 -0.54
CA TRP A 170 -16.71 -11.10 0.55
C TRP A 170 -16.34 -9.69 1.02
N ASP A 171 -17.20 -9.11 1.87
CA ASP A 171 -16.90 -7.82 2.47
C ASP A 171 -15.82 -7.98 3.54
N PHE A 172 -15.02 -6.93 3.73
CA PHE A 172 -14.02 -6.92 4.80
C PHE A 172 -14.68 -7.02 6.19
N ARG A 173 -14.13 -7.91 7.02
CA ARG A 173 -14.45 -8.05 8.44
C ARG A 173 -13.13 -8.17 9.20
N ASN A 174 -12.90 -7.28 10.17
CA ASN A 174 -11.64 -7.25 10.94
C ASN A 174 -10.37 -7.21 10.04
N ASN A 175 -10.38 -6.38 8.99
CA ASN A 175 -9.31 -6.22 8.00
C ASN A 175 -8.97 -7.47 7.16
N LEU A 176 -9.81 -8.52 7.21
CA LEU A 176 -9.67 -9.71 6.36
C LEU A 176 -10.94 -9.88 5.53
N THR A 177 -10.77 -10.38 4.31
CA THR A 177 -11.89 -10.87 3.51
C THR A 177 -11.54 -12.21 2.89
N ARG A 178 -12.56 -13.06 2.76
CA ARG A 178 -12.46 -14.30 2.00
C ARG A 178 -12.53 -13.98 0.52
N VAL A 179 -11.70 -14.66 -0.27
CA VAL A 179 -11.74 -14.59 -1.73
C VAL A 179 -11.67 -15.97 -2.34
N GLN A 180 -12.24 -16.11 -3.53
CA GLN A 180 -12.18 -17.30 -4.36
C GLN A 180 -11.34 -17.05 -5.61
N LEU A 181 -10.40 -17.96 -5.89
CA LEU A 181 -9.58 -17.96 -7.09
C LEU A 181 -9.40 -19.40 -7.54
N GLU A 182 -9.67 -19.69 -8.81
CA GLU A 182 -9.56 -21.04 -9.40
C GLU A 182 -10.33 -22.08 -8.58
N GLY A 183 -11.56 -21.75 -8.18
CA GLY A 183 -12.42 -22.64 -7.39
C GLY A 183 -12.02 -22.83 -5.92
N ARG A 184 -10.89 -22.27 -5.45
CA ARG A 184 -10.41 -22.40 -4.08
C ARG A 184 -10.52 -21.12 -3.30
N TYR A 185 -10.57 -21.24 -1.97
CA TYR A 185 -10.76 -20.14 -1.05
C TYR A 185 -9.52 -19.86 -0.21
N GLY A 186 -9.31 -18.58 0.10
CA GLY A 186 -8.30 -18.08 1.03
C GLY A 186 -8.74 -16.73 1.62
N PHE A 187 -7.83 -16.06 2.34
CA PHE A 187 -8.08 -14.73 2.89
C PHE A 187 -7.01 -13.73 2.49
N ILE A 188 -7.45 -12.54 2.14
CA ILE A 188 -6.59 -11.38 1.87
C ILE A 188 -6.85 -10.26 2.87
N ASP A 189 -5.85 -9.41 3.06
CA ASP A 189 -6.02 -8.15 3.78
C ASP A 189 -6.51 -7.01 2.86
N THR A 190 -6.71 -5.82 3.43
CA THR A 190 -7.16 -4.62 2.71
C THR A 190 -6.17 -4.10 1.67
N SER A 191 -4.92 -4.55 1.70
CA SER A 191 -3.94 -4.27 0.63
C SER A 191 -3.94 -5.31 -0.48
N GLY A 192 -4.74 -6.37 -0.34
CA GLY A 192 -4.77 -7.49 -1.28
C GLY A 192 -3.69 -8.53 -1.03
N LYS A 193 -2.93 -8.44 0.08
CA LYS A 193 -1.94 -9.45 0.45
C LYS A 193 -2.66 -10.70 0.94
N ILE A 194 -2.27 -11.85 0.41
CA ILE A 194 -2.75 -13.16 0.87
C ILE A 194 -2.20 -13.42 2.28
N ILE A 195 -3.09 -13.40 3.27
CA ILE A 195 -2.77 -13.73 4.67
C ILE A 195 -2.97 -15.22 4.91
N ILE A 196 -4.02 -15.79 4.33
CA ILE A 196 -4.29 -17.21 4.40
C ILE A 196 -4.29 -17.76 2.97
N PRO A 197 -3.42 -18.74 2.64
CA PRO A 197 -3.28 -19.28 1.30
C PRO A 197 -4.62 -19.71 0.69
N ILE A 198 -4.78 -19.44 -0.61
CA ILE A 198 -5.95 -19.84 -1.38
C ILE A 198 -5.81 -21.33 -1.73
N LYS A 199 -6.30 -22.20 -0.84
CA LYS A 199 -6.11 -23.66 -0.96
C LYS A 199 -7.27 -24.49 -0.42
N TYR A 200 -8.27 -23.86 0.18
CA TYR A 200 -9.39 -24.56 0.80
C TYR A 200 -10.51 -24.75 -0.22
N ASP A 201 -11.20 -25.88 -0.16
CA ASP A 201 -12.35 -26.14 -1.04
C ASP A 201 -13.55 -25.30 -0.59
N LYS A 202 -13.66 -25.04 0.72
CA LYS A 202 -14.58 -24.08 1.34
C LYS A 202 -13.93 -23.53 2.62
N VAL A 203 -14.23 -22.30 2.97
CA VAL A 203 -13.91 -21.75 4.30
C VAL A 203 -14.96 -20.72 4.66
N PHE A 204 -15.39 -20.65 5.92
CA PHE A 204 -16.36 -19.67 6.43
C PHE A 204 -15.69 -18.44 7.04
N ASP A 205 -16.46 -17.39 7.30
CA ASP A 205 -15.96 -16.20 8.00
C ASP A 205 -15.45 -16.54 9.41
N PHE A 206 -14.60 -15.68 9.94
CA PHE A 206 -14.18 -15.76 11.33
C PHE A 206 -15.33 -15.41 12.27
N ASN A 207 -15.56 -16.26 13.28
CA ASN A 207 -16.45 -15.95 14.39
C ASN A 207 -15.80 -14.97 15.38
N ASP A 208 -16.54 -14.59 16.44
CA ASP A 208 -16.09 -13.64 17.47
C ASP A 208 -14.84 -14.11 18.24
N HIS A 209 -14.58 -15.42 18.26
CA HIS A 209 -13.38 -16.02 18.85
C HIS A 209 -12.19 -16.08 17.88
N GLY A 210 -12.32 -15.54 16.66
CA GLY A 210 -11.26 -15.53 15.65
C GLY A 210 -10.98 -16.89 15.02
N LEU A 211 -11.97 -17.78 14.99
CA LEU A 211 -11.90 -19.09 14.33
C LEU A 211 -12.78 -19.12 13.08
N ALA A 212 -12.25 -19.70 12.01
CA ALA A 212 -12.97 -19.97 10.76
C ALA A 212 -13.00 -21.48 10.50
N GLN A 213 -14.14 -22.00 10.08
CA GLN A 213 -14.26 -23.40 9.68
C GLN A 213 -13.85 -23.55 8.21
N ALA A 214 -12.88 -24.41 7.94
CA ALA A 214 -12.30 -24.67 6.62
C ALA A 214 -12.46 -26.15 6.22
N LYS A 215 -12.47 -26.39 4.91
CA LYS A 215 -12.58 -27.72 4.30
C LYS A 215 -11.44 -27.98 3.33
N ILE A 216 -10.83 -29.16 3.42
CA ILE A 216 -9.93 -29.72 2.40
C ILE A 216 -10.31 -31.19 2.20
N GLY A 217 -10.66 -31.57 0.99
CA GLY A 217 -11.22 -32.89 0.66
C GLY A 217 -12.50 -33.15 1.45
N THR A 218 -12.52 -34.23 2.23
CA THR A 218 -13.64 -34.57 3.11
C THR A 218 -13.50 -34.00 4.53
N ALA A 219 -12.33 -33.45 4.88
CA ALA A 219 -12.03 -33.02 6.24
C ALA A 219 -12.47 -31.58 6.51
N TRP A 220 -13.20 -31.40 7.60
CA TRP A 220 -13.57 -30.10 8.17
C TRP A 220 -12.77 -29.81 9.43
N PHE A 221 -12.20 -28.61 9.53
CA PHE A 221 -11.36 -28.20 10.64
C PHE A 221 -11.44 -26.70 10.88
N TYR A 222 -10.91 -26.24 12.02
CA TYR A 222 -10.90 -24.83 12.36
C TYR A 222 -9.51 -24.23 12.19
N ILE A 223 -9.44 -23.06 11.58
CA ILE A 223 -8.22 -22.25 11.45
C ILE A 223 -8.37 -20.93 12.20
N ASN A 224 -7.25 -20.39 12.68
CA ASN A 224 -7.20 -19.03 13.22
C ASN A 224 -6.94 -17.98 12.12
N LYS A 225 -6.89 -16.70 12.49
CA LYS A 225 -6.61 -15.57 11.57
C LYS A 225 -5.23 -15.61 10.89
N LEU A 226 -4.33 -16.50 11.31
CA LEU A 226 -3.03 -16.76 10.67
C LEU A 226 -3.08 -17.99 9.73
N GLY A 227 -4.24 -18.61 9.57
CA GLY A 227 -4.41 -19.83 8.78
C GLY A 227 -3.85 -21.10 9.45
N LYS A 228 -3.46 -21.03 10.73
CA LYS A 228 -3.00 -22.20 11.49
C LYS A 228 -4.21 -22.98 11.97
N CYS A 229 -4.17 -24.29 11.82
CA CYS A 229 -5.22 -25.16 12.34
C CYS A 229 -5.23 -25.18 13.87
N VAL A 230 -6.43 -25.13 14.45
CA VAL A 230 -6.68 -25.09 15.90
C VAL A 230 -7.47 -26.33 16.36
N LYS A 231 -8.45 -26.81 15.59
CA LYS A 231 -9.29 -27.97 15.93
C LYS A 231 -9.53 -28.89 14.74
N ASN A 232 -9.63 -30.19 14.99
CA ASN A 232 -9.87 -31.27 14.01
C ASN A 232 -8.86 -31.28 12.85
N CYS A 233 -7.60 -30.97 13.15
CA CYS A 233 -6.58 -30.80 12.12
C CYS A 233 -6.38 -32.05 11.28
N PRO A 234 -6.36 -31.94 9.94
CA PRO A 234 -6.05 -33.07 9.08
C PRO A 234 -4.68 -33.62 9.48
N ARG A 235 -4.60 -34.92 9.77
CA ARG A 235 -3.30 -35.56 10.00
C ARG A 235 -2.46 -35.33 8.74
N LYS A 236 -1.28 -34.75 8.90
CA LYS A 236 -0.28 -34.77 7.81
C LYS A 236 -0.08 -36.24 7.46
N LYS A 237 -0.28 -36.63 6.19
CA LYS A 237 0.17 -37.95 5.74
C LYS A 237 1.64 -38.06 6.15
N ALA A 238 1.97 -39.06 6.96
CA ALA A 238 3.35 -39.33 7.32
C ALA A 238 4.13 -39.49 6.00
N LYS A 239 5.28 -38.82 5.89
CA LYS A 239 6.19 -39.13 4.78
C LYS A 239 6.47 -40.64 4.85
N PRO A 240 6.40 -41.38 3.74
CA PRO A 240 6.79 -42.79 3.75
C PRO A 240 8.20 -42.85 4.33
N LYS A 241 8.36 -43.69 5.36
CA LYS A 241 9.65 -44.01 5.94
C LYS A 241 10.47 -44.57 4.78
N GLN A 242 11.57 -43.91 4.40
CA GLN A 242 12.51 -44.53 3.46
C GLN A 242 13.02 -45.78 4.17
N GLU A 243 12.52 -46.94 3.76
CA GLU A 243 13.09 -48.23 4.11
C GLU A 243 14.43 -48.30 3.41
N ASN A 244 15.51 -48.10 4.17
CA ASN A 244 16.84 -48.49 3.74
C ASN A 244 16.88 -50.02 3.69
N LEU A 245 16.50 -50.57 2.54
CA LEU A 245 16.76 -51.95 2.15
C LEU A 245 18.12 -52.00 1.46
N ALA A 246 19.14 -52.44 2.18
CA ALA A 246 20.24 -53.27 1.66
C ALA A 246 21.22 -53.60 2.80
N GLY A 247 20.81 -54.54 3.66
CA GLY A 247 21.75 -55.55 4.11
C GLY A 247 21.56 -56.79 3.23
N VAL A 248 22.68 -57.50 3.00
CA VAL A 248 22.81 -58.86 2.45
C VAL A 248 23.08 -58.99 0.95
N ALA A 249 24.38 -59.09 0.61
CA ALA A 249 25.07 -60.24 -0.03
C ALA A 249 26.56 -59.80 -0.15
N ASP A 250 27.59 -60.60 0.04
CA ASP A 250 27.75 -62.01 -0.27
C ASP A 250 28.99 -62.57 0.46
N SER A 251 28.93 -63.85 0.82
CA SER A 251 30.05 -64.65 1.32
C SER A 251 30.40 -65.68 0.24
N SER A 252 31.46 -65.48 -0.53
CA SER A 252 32.14 -66.57 -1.26
C SER A 252 33.43 -66.12 -1.99
N LYS A 253 34.58 -66.39 -1.37
CA LYS A 253 35.77 -67.10 -1.91
C LYS A 253 37.05 -66.71 -1.16
#